data_AF-A0A920Q8E9-F1
#
_entry.id   AF-A0A920Q8E9-F1
#
_cell.length_a   1.000
_cell.length_b   1.000
_cell.length_c   1.000
_cell.angle_alpha   90.00
_cell.angle_beta   90.00
_cell.angle_gamma   90.00
#
_symmetry.space_group_name_H-M   'P 1'
#
loop_
_entity.id
_entity.type
_entity.pdbx_description
1 polymer ?
#
loop_
_entity_poly.entity_id
_entity_poly.type
_entity_poly.pdbx_seq_one_letter_code
_entity_poly.pdbx_strand_id
1 'polypeptide(L)' 'MKAASWGTPDKILRGLEERKELLGSFELNVSFRFGGTPYDVAERGLKLFAKEVLPVLKSW' A
#
# COMPACT_ATOMS: atom_id res chain seq x y z
N MET A 1 -8.29 -1.33 14.91
CA MET A 1 -8.48 -0.30 13.85
C MET A 1 -7.55 -0.62 12.69
N LYS A 2 -8.07 -1.02 11.51
CA LYS A 2 -7.28 -1.30 10.29
C LYS A 2 -6.93 -0.01 9.53
N ALA A 3 -6.29 0.94 10.21
CA ALA A 3 -6.03 2.27 9.64
C ALA A 3 -4.92 2.22 8.56
N ALA A 4 -3.82 1.53 8.84
CA ALA A 4 -2.69 1.42 7.91
C ALA A 4 -2.78 0.16 7.03
N SER A 5 -2.49 0.28 5.74
CA SER A 5 -2.17 -0.85 4.85
C SER A 5 -0.67 -1.17 4.96
N TRP A 6 -0.32 -2.34 5.48
CA TRP A 6 1.07 -2.75 5.68
C TRP A 6 1.25 -4.26 5.64
N GLY A 7 2.45 -4.70 5.25
CA GLY A 7 2.86 -6.11 5.17
C GLY A 7 3.28 -6.51 3.77
N THR A 8 3.02 -7.76 3.39
CA THR A 8 3.29 -8.27 2.04
C THR A 8 2.37 -7.62 0.99
N PRO A 9 2.76 -7.62 -0.30
CA PRO A 9 1.93 -7.11 -1.39
C PRO A 9 0.49 -7.66 -1.36
N ASP A 10 0.31 -8.99 -1.22
CA ASP A 10 -1.02 -9.61 -1.19
C ASP A 10 -1.87 -9.13 -0.01
N LYS A 11 -1.25 -8.92 1.15
CA LYS A 11 -1.97 -8.41 2.32
C LYS A 11 -2.42 -6.97 2.12
N ILE A 12 -1.59 -6.15 1.47
CA ILE A 12 -1.93 -4.77 1.12
C ILE A 12 -3.09 -4.76 0.13
N LEU A 13 -3.03 -5.57 -0.93
CA LEU A 13 -4.09 -5.67 -1.94
C LEU A 13 -5.43 -6.09 -1.33
N ARG A 14 -5.46 -7.17 -0.55
CA ARG A 14 -6.70 -7.59 0.14
C ARG A 14 -7.26 -6.49 1.04
N GLY A 15 -6.40 -5.78 1.79
CA GLY A 15 -6.85 -4.68 2.64
C GLY A 15 -7.40 -3.48 1.87
N LEU A 16 -6.88 -3.21 0.67
CA LEU A 16 -7.38 -2.15 -0.20
C LEU A 16 -8.67 -2.57 -0.92
N GLU A 17 -8.82 -3.85 -1.28
CA GLU A 17 -10.04 -4.43 -1.83
C GLU A 17 -11.18 -4.38 -0.81
N GLU A 18 -10.96 -4.84 0.43
CA GLU A 18 -11.91 -4.70 1.55
C GLU A 18 -12.35 -3.24 1.74
N ARG A 19 -11.43 -2.28 1.56
CA ARG A 19 -11.73 -0.84 1.68
C ARG A 19 -12.56 -0.33 0.49
N LYS A 20 -12.28 -0.80 -0.72
CA LYS A 20 -13.03 -0.44 -1.94
C LYS A 20 -14.46 -0.96 -1.86
N GLU A 21 -14.67 -2.18 -1.38
CA GLU A 21 -15.99 -2.76 -1.15
C GLU A 21 -16.83 -1.94 -0.18
N LEU A 22 -16.20 -1.39 0.87
CA LEU A 22 -16.88 -0.59 1.90
C LEU A 22 -17.15 0.86 1.45
N LEU A 23 -16.17 1.52 0.83
CA LEU A 23 -16.18 2.97 0.58
C LEU A 23 -16.48 3.34 -0.88
N GLY A 24 -16.46 2.38 -1.81
CA GLY A 24 -16.43 2.66 -3.25
C GLY A 24 -15.04 3.10 -3.73
N SER A 25 -14.98 3.82 -4.84
CA SER A 25 -13.73 4.35 -5.38
C SER A 25 -13.13 5.42 -4.46
N PHE A 26 -11.82 5.35 -4.23
CA PHE A 26 -11.09 6.33 -3.41
C PHE A 26 -9.69 6.54 -3.95
N GLU A 27 -9.11 7.70 -3.63
CA GLU A 27 -7.72 8.03 -3.91
C GLU A 27 -6.81 7.54 -2.78
N LEU A 28 -5.63 7.01 -3.14
CA LEU A 28 -4.68 6.47 -2.17
C LEU A 28 -3.50 7.42 -1.98
N ASN A 29 -3.27 7.85 -0.74
CA ASN A 29 -2.01 8.47 -0.32
C ASN A 29 -1.19 7.47 0.50
N VAL A 30 0.03 7.17 0.06
CA VAL A 30 0.92 6.19 0.72
C VAL A 30 2.12 6.88 1.35
N SER A 31 2.48 6.46 2.56
CA SER A 31 3.72 6.87 3.23
C SER A 31 4.62 5.65 3.45
N PHE A 32 5.77 5.64 2.78
CA PHE A 32 6.78 4.59 2.93
C PHE A 32 7.80 4.87 4.03
N ARG A 33 7.76 6.07 4.62
CA ARG A 33 8.72 6.52 5.61
C ARG A 33 8.01 7.31 6.70
N PHE A 34 8.11 6.82 7.93
CA PHE A 34 7.52 7.48 9.09
C PHE A 34 8.46 7.38 10.30
N GLY A 35 8.60 8.46 11.06
CA GLY A 35 9.53 8.51 12.20
C GLY A 35 10.97 8.21 11.79
N GLY A 36 11.63 7.31 12.52
CA GLY A 36 13.04 6.96 12.34
C GLY A 36 13.35 5.93 11.24
N THR A 37 12.41 5.61 10.33
CA THR A 37 12.67 4.61 9.28
C THR A 37 13.91 4.98 8.44
N PRO A 38 14.93 4.09 8.38
CA PRO A 38 16.10 4.27 7.53
C PRO A 38 15.71 4.44 6.06
N TYR A 39 16.48 5.25 5.34
CA TYR A 39 16.17 5.57 3.94
C TYR A 39 16.14 4.32 3.05
N ASP A 40 17.10 3.42 3.20
CA ASP A 40 17.22 2.19 2.42
C ASP A 40 16.01 1.27 2.62
N VAL A 41 15.47 1.19 3.85
CA VAL A 41 14.25 0.45 4.16
C VAL A 41 13.04 1.07 3.45
N ALA A 42 12.88 2.39 3.54
CA ALA A 42 11.79 3.11 2.89
C ALA A 42 11.85 2.98 1.36
N GLU A 43 13.04 3.11 0.78
CA GLU A 43 13.28 3.00 -0.66
C GLU A 43 12.96 1.58 -1.17
N ARG A 44 13.41 0.53 -0.44
CA ARG A 44 13.05 -0.85 -0.77
C ARG A 44 11.54 -1.07 -0.76
N GLY A 45 10.84 -0.55 0.26
CA GLY A 45 9.38 -0.64 0.36
C GLY A 45 8.67 0.06 -0.80
N LEU A 46 9.11 1.27 -1.16
CA LEU A 46 8.57 2.03 -2.29
C LEU A 46 8.77 1.27 -3.61
N LYS A 47 9.98 0.75 -3.87
CA LYS A 47 10.30 -0.03 -5.07
C LYS A 47 9.45 -1.31 -5.15
N LEU A 48 9.30 -2.03 -4.03
CA LEU A 48 8.47 -3.24 -3.98
C LEU A 48 7.00 -2.94 -4.24
N PHE A 49 6.45 -1.89 -3.64
CA PHE A 49 5.07 -1.46 -3.87
C PHE A 49 4.84 -1.08 -5.34
N ALA A 50 5.77 -0.29 -5.92
CA ALA A 50 5.68 0.11 -7.32
C ALA A 50 5.75 -1.10 -8.28
N LYS A 51 6.51 -2.14 -7.93
CA LYS A 51 6.68 -3.35 -8.74
C LYS A 51 5.49 -4.31 -8.64
N GLU A 52 5.00 -4.58 -7.43
CA GLU A 52 4.07 -5.68 -7.18
C GLU A 52 2.62 -5.22 -6.93
N VAL A 53 2.43 -4.03 -6.34
CA VAL A 53 1.08 -3.55 -5.93
C VAL A 53 0.50 -2.58 -6.96
N LEU A 54 1.28 -1.58 -7.38
CA LEU A 54 0.80 -0.52 -8.26
C LEU A 54 0.23 -1.01 -9.61
N PRO A 55 0.81 -2.03 -10.29
CA PRO A 55 0.23 -2.54 -11.54
C PRO A 55 -1.15 -3.16 -11.33
N VAL A 56 -1.36 -3.86 -10.21
CA VAL A 56 -2.65 -4.47 -9.87
C VAL A 56 -3.69 -3.38 -9.59
N LEU A 57 -3.34 -2.37 -8.78
CA LEU A 57 -4.25 -1.25 -8.50
C LEU A 57 -4.64 -0.47 -9.77
N LYS A 58 -3.77 -0.38 -10.77
CA LYS A 58 -4.08 0.26 -12.06
C LYS A 58 -5.05 -0.55 -12.94
N SER A 59 -5.28 -1.83 -12.61
CA SER A 59 -6.25 -2.69 -13.29
C SER A 59 -7.63 -2.71 -12.62
N TRP A 60 -7.74 -2.11 -11.43
CA TRP A 60 -8.98 -2.06 -10.63
C TRP A 60 -9.98 -1.01 -11.10
#